data_AF-A0A7J4EW89-F1
#
_entry.id   AF-A0A7J4EW89-F1
#
_cell.length_a   1.000
_cell.length_b   1.000
_cell.length_c   1.000
_cell.angle_alpha   90.00
_cell.angle_beta   90.00
_cell.angle_gamma   90.00
#
_symmetry.space_group_name_H-M   'P 1'
#
loop_
_entity.id
_entity.type
_entity.pdbx_description
1 polymer ?
#
loop_
_entity_poly.entity_id
_entity_poly.type
_entity_poly.pdbx_seq_one_letter_code
_entity_poly.pdbx_strand_id
1 'polypeptide(L)'
;GIEEASIKGDNVYIHYAGLAGGGVGIELRRGAENVIDTVILERGGGSKLGRGVVITPKMEKVIVGIDDTDTQEEGATWVLAHEIGRYLESKGFGYYMDHTIVQLYPGNPYKTQNCVSVALTFAVYPSYKYKIREVIKDYLRERSLSDKTAIALYYGITPSKSMKIFTNKAKEGMVSLEEAIGVAEKNNIEVVKIFDRDEGIIGAVAALGLAEHHDIAARLGGDID
;
A
#
# COMPACT_ATOMS: atom_id res chain seq x y z
N GLY A 1 15.84 -13.58 -16.63
CA GLY A 1 15.10 -12.79 -15.62
C GLY A 1 15.15 -13.53 -14.30
N ILE A 2 14.12 -13.36 -13.47
CA ILE A 2 13.94 -14.18 -12.26
C ILE A 2 13.55 -15.60 -12.71
N GLU A 3 14.30 -16.61 -12.25
CA GLU A 3 13.97 -18.03 -12.45
C GLU A 3 13.15 -18.57 -11.27
N GLU A 4 13.46 -18.13 -10.05
CA GLU A 4 12.84 -18.59 -8.82
C GLU A 4 12.94 -17.52 -7.74
N ALA A 5 11.96 -17.46 -6.83
CA ALA A 5 12.07 -16.74 -5.57
C ALA A 5 11.64 -17.66 -4.43
N SER A 6 12.44 -17.72 -3.36
CA SER A 6 12.13 -18.51 -2.16
C SER A 6 12.40 -17.73 -0.88
N ILE A 7 11.70 -18.07 0.20
CA ILE A 7 11.88 -17.46 1.52
C ILE A 7 12.57 -18.48 2.43
N LYS A 8 13.67 -18.08 3.07
CA LYS A 8 14.35 -18.89 4.10
C LYS A 8 14.65 -18.01 5.31
N GLY A 9 13.98 -18.30 6.43
CA GLY A 9 14.02 -17.46 7.62
C GLY A 9 13.53 -16.04 7.34
N ASP A 10 14.41 -15.06 7.52
CA ASP A 10 14.12 -13.63 7.31
C ASP A 10 14.68 -13.07 6.01
N ASN A 11 15.07 -13.95 5.07
CA ASN A 11 15.64 -13.55 3.79
C ASN A 11 14.82 -14.10 2.62
N VAL A 12 14.80 -13.34 1.53
CA VAL A 12 14.29 -13.73 0.23
C VAL A 12 15.47 -14.01 -0.70
N TYR A 13 15.47 -15.17 -1.33
CA TYR A 13 16.47 -15.62 -2.28
C TYR A 13 15.87 -15.53 -3.68
N ILE A 14 16.36 -14.58 -4.47
CA ILE A 14 15.87 -14.36 -5.84
C ILE A 14 16.92 -14.88 -6.81
N HIS A 15 16.62 -16.00 -7.46
CA HIS A 15 17.48 -16.61 -8.47
C HIS A 15 17.28 -15.88 -9.80
N TYR A 16 18.37 -15.38 -10.37
CA TYR A 16 18.39 -14.67 -11.63
C TYR A 16 19.27 -15.41 -12.64
N ALA A 17 18.84 -15.41 -13.89
CA ALA A 17 19.64 -15.83 -15.03
C ALA A 17 19.52 -14.84 -16.20
N GLY A 18 20.60 -14.63 -16.94
CA GLY A 18 20.58 -13.77 -18.11
C GLY A 18 21.85 -13.78 -18.93
N LEU A 19 21.74 -13.33 -20.19
CA LEU A 19 22.86 -13.02 -21.06
C LEU A 19 23.28 -11.55 -20.89
N ALA A 20 24.43 -11.18 -21.46
CA ALA A 20 24.93 -9.81 -21.48
C ALA A 20 24.92 -9.15 -20.09
N GLY A 21 24.32 -7.96 -19.98
CA GLY A 21 24.16 -7.24 -18.71
C GLY A 21 23.37 -8.04 -17.67
N GLY A 22 22.45 -8.91 -18.09
CA GLY A 22 21.70 -9.79 -17.20
C GLY A 22 22.56 -10.87 -16.52
N GLY A 23 23.68 -11.26 -17.13
CA GLY A 23 24.61 -12.25 -16.58
C GLY A 23 25.63 -11.67 -15.60
N VAL A 24 25.95 -10.38 -15.72
CA VAL A 24 26.90 -9.67 -14.83
C VAL A 24 26.20 -8.80 -13.78
N GLY A 25 24.94 -8.43 -14.01
CA GLY A 25 24.20 -7.48 -13.18
C GLY A 25 24.00 -7.94 -11.73
N ILE A 26 24.01 -9.24 -11.48
CA ILE A 26 23.85 -9.83 -10.14
C ILE A 26 25.02 -9.43 -9.23
N GLU A 27 26.26 -9.50 -9.72
CA GLU A 27 27.45 -9.10 -8.95
C GLU A 27 27.39 -7.61 -8.60
N LEU A 28 26.91 -6.79 -9.54
CA LEU A 28 26.72 -5.34 -9.38
C LEU A 28 25.60 -4.96 -8.41
N ARG A 29 24.86 -5.91 -7.82
CA ARG A 29 23.88 -5.64 -6.76
C ARG A 29 24.50 -5.71 -5.36
N ARG A 30 25.73 -6.21 -5.23
CA ARG A 30 26.43 -6.21 -3.94
C ARG A 30 26.61 -4.78 -3.44
N GLY A 31 26.17 -4.52 -2.21
CA GLY A 31 26.25 -3.19 -1.59
C GLY A 31 25.08 -2.25 -1.93
N ALA A 32 24.05 -2.70 -2.65
CA ALA A 32 22.81 -1.95 -2.77
C ALA A 32 22.06 -1.92 -1.42
N GLU A 33 21.32 -0.83 -1.16
CA GLU A 33 20.72 -0.49 0.14
C GLU A 33 19.89 -1.60 0.79
N ASN A 34 19.17 -2.42 0.01
CA ASN A 34 18.33 -3.50 0.50
C ASN A 34 18.79 -4.90 0.03
N VAL A 35 20.08 -5.05 -0.28
CA VAL A 35 20.69 -6.32 -0.67
C VAL A 35 21.63 -6.76 0.43
N ILE A 36 21.32 -7.90 1.05
CA ILE A 36 22.15 -8.51 2.10
C ILE A 36 23.41 -9.07 1.47
N ASP A 37 23.27 -9.86 0.41
CA ASP A 37 24.39 -10.46 -0.30
C ASP A 37 24.01 -10.90 -1.72
N THR A 38 25.02 -11.24 -2.52
CA THR A 38 24.88 -11.82 -3.85
C THR A 38 25.78 -13.04 -3.99
N VAL A 39 25.20 -14.13 -4.49
CA VAL A 39 25.90 -15.39 -4.74
C VAL A 39 25.97 -15.64 -6.24
N ILE A 40 27.18 -15.78 -6.78
CA ILE A 40 27.37 -16.12 -8.19
C ILE A 40 27.40 -17.64 -8.33
N LEU A 41 26.46 -18.18 -9.11
CA LEU A 41 26.36 -19.62 -9.39
C LEU A 41 27.06 -19.98 -10.70
N GLU A 42 26.93 -19.12 -11.71
CA GLU A 42 27.56 -19.27 -13.02
C GLU A 42 27.99 -17.88 -13.52
N ARG A 43 29.28 -17.68 -13.78
CA ARG A 43 29.77 -16.41 -14.33
C ARG A 43 29.45 -16.32 -15.82
N GLY A 44 28.63 -15.32 -16.18
CA GLY A 44 28.24 -15.03 -17.55
C GLY A 44 28.67 -13.66 -18.05
N GLY A 45 28.15 -13.26 -19.21
CA GLY A 45 28.44 -11.99 -19.86
C GLY A 45 28.52 -12.12 -21.39
N GLY A 46 28.13 -11.06 -22.11
CA GLY A 46 27.99 -11.11 -23.57
C GLY A 46 27.00 -12.19 -24.01
N SER A 47 27.47 -13.19 -24.76
CA SER A 47 26.67 -14.35 -25.19
C SER A 47 26.62 -15.50 -24.19
N LYS A 48 27.35 -15.43 -23.07
CA LYS A 48 27.36 -16.48 -22.04
C LYS A 48 26.31 -16.24 -20.98
N LEU A 49 25.62 -17.31 -20.60
CA LEU A 49 24.64 -17.31 -19.52
C LEU A 49 25.34 -17.06 -18.18
N GLY A 50 24.81 -16.09 -17.43
CA GLY A 50 25.18 -15.88 -16.04
C GLY A 50 24.00 -16.24 -15.14
N ARG A 51 24.30 -16.85 -14.00
CA ARG A 51 23.34 -17.21 -12.96
C ARG A 51 23.84 -16.79 -11.59
N GLY A 52 22.92 -16.40 -10.74
CA GLY A 52 23.23 -16.03 -9.38
C GLY A 52 21.99 -15.74 -8.56
N VAL A 53 22.21 -15.45 -7.30
CA VAL A 53 21.16 -15.20 -6.32
C VAL A 53 21.37 -13.82 -5.72
N VAL A 54 20.32 -13.02 -5.72
CA VAL A 54 20.26 -11.78 -4.94
C VAL A 54 19.49 -12.10 -3.67
N ILE A 55 20.12 -11.83 -2.52
CA ILE A 55 19.53 -12.07 -1.21
C ILE A 55 19.08 -10.73 -0.64
N THR A 56 17.79 -10.60 -0.35
CA THR A 56 17.21 -9.40 0.28
C THR A 56 16.60 -9.78 1.62
N PRO A 57 16.38 -8.85 2.55
CA PRO A 57 15.54 -9.14 3.71
C PRO A 57 14.10 -9.42 3.26
N LYS A 58 13.41 -10.27 4.02
CA LYS A 58 11.97 -10.48 3.93
C LYS A 58 11.26 -9.22 4.42
N MET A 59 10.32 -8.73 3.63
CA MET A 59 9.46 -7.62 3.97
C MET A 59 8.00 -8.03 3.77
N GLU A 60 7.11 -7.38 4.52
CA GLU A 60 5.68 -7.55 4.36
C GLU A 60 5.09 -6.35 3.62
N LYS A 61 4.32 -6.63 2.58
CA LYS A 61 3.53 -5.59 1.92
C LYS A 61 2.30 -5.28 2.77
N VAL A 62 2.09 -4.00 3.02
CA VAL A 62 0.89 -3.47 3.69
C VAL A 62 0.34 -2.31 2.89
N ILE A 63 -0.97 -2.29 2.73
CA ILE A 63 -1.72 -1.20 2.13
C ILE A 63 -2.56 -0.56 3.24
N VAL A 64 -2.43 0.75 3.41
CA VAL A 64 -3.17 1.52 4.40
C VAL A 64 -4.10 2.48 3.68
N GLY A 65 -5.40 2.20 3.77
CA GLY A 65 -6.45 3.13 3.36
C GLY A 65 -6.68 4.17 4.45
N ILE A 66 -6.79 5.44 4.07
CA ILE A 66 -6.99 6.59 4.95
C ILE A 66 -8.10 7.45 4.34
N ASP A 67 -9.05 7.88 5.14
CA ASP A 67 -10.13 8.76 4.69
C ASP A 67 -10.61 9.71 5.80
N ASP A 68 -11.35 10.74 5.38
CA ASP A 68 -11.99 11.75 6.23
C ASP A 68 -10.99 12.41 7.21
N THR A 69 -9.87 12.93 6.70
CA THR A 69 -8.87 13.65 7.52
C THR A 69 -8.97 15.18 7.44
N ASP A 70 -9.70 15.68 6.44
CA ASP A 70 -9.89 17.10 6.15
C ASP A 70 -11.32 17.56 6.45
N THR A 71 -11.54 18.87 6.34
CA THR A 71 -12.85 19.49 6.49
C THR A 71 -13.29 20.10 5.15
N GLN A 72 -14.45 20.77 5.12
CA GLN A 72 -14.87 21.49 3.91
C GLN A 72 -14.05 22.75 3.64
N GLU A 73 -13.37 23.28 4.66
CA GLU A 73 -12.68 24.59 4.61
C GLU A 73 -11.16 24.44 4.64
N GLU A 74 -10.64 23.38 5.25
CA GLU A 74 -9.21 23.21 5.53
C GLU A 74 -8.75 21.75 5.37
N GLY A 75 -7.49 21.59 4.95
CA GLY A 75 -6.81 20.31 4.84
C GLY A 75 -6.96 19.64 3.48
N ALA A 76 -6.17 18.57 3.28
CA ALA A 76 -6.29 17.69 2.13
C ALA A 76 -5.76 16.30 2.51
N THR A 77 -6.62 15.29 2.41
CA THR A 77 -6.30 13.93 2.86
C THR A 77 -5.05 13.34 2.23
N TRP A 78 -4.80 13.62 0.95
CA TRP A 78 -3.59 13.17 0.26
C TRP A 78 -2.30 13.78 0.82
N VAL A 79 -2.33 15.03 1.32
CA VAL A 79 -1.14 15.68 1.88
C VAL A 79 -0.77 15.00 3.20
N LEU A 80 -1.72 14.87 4.13
CA LEU A 80 -1.47 14.24 5.42
C LEU A 80 -1.06 12.76 5.27
N ALA A 81 -1.69 12.05 4.33
CA ALA A 81 -1.31 10.68 4.00
C ALA A 81 0.13 10.61 3.45
N HIS A 82 0.53 11.53 2.58
CA HIS A 82 1.91 11.58 2.08
C HIS A 82 2.92 11.86 3.21
N GLU A 83 2.60 12.77 4.12
CA GLU A 83 3.44 13.06 5.30
C GLU A 83 3.64 11.83 6.19
N ILE A 84 2.58 11.05 6.45
CA ILE A 84 2.64 9.78 7.16
C ILE A 84 3.59 8.81 6.44
N GLY A 85 3.45 8.69 5.12
CA GLY A 85 4.30 7.82 4.31
C GLY A 85 5.79 8.17 4.43
N ARG A 86 6.14 9.44 4.25
CA ARG A 86 7.51 9.96 4.41
C ARG A 86 8.02 9.80 5.84
N TYR A 87 7.16 10.00 6.84
CA TYR A 87 7.53 9.86 8.24
C TYR A 87 7.91 8.41 8.58
N LEU A 88 7.08 7.43 8.21
CA LEU A 88 7.36 6.01 8.47
C LEU A 88 8.66 5.54 7.79
N GLU A 89 8.89 5.95 6.54
CA GLU A 89 10.14 5.65 5.84
C GLU A 89 11.35 6.28 6.54
N SER A 90 11.24 7.55 6.98
CA SER A 90 12.33 8.23 7.71
C SER A 90 12.68 7.57 9.05
N LYS A 91 11.77 6.78 9.64
CA LYS A 91 12.02 5.99 10.85
C LYS A 91 12.66 4.64 10.57
N GLY A 92 12.90 4.30 9.30
CA GLY A 92 13.50 3.02 8.91
C GLY A 92 12.57 1.82 9.13
N PHE A 93 11.25 2.03 9.17
CA PHE A 93 10.31 0.92 9.34
C PHE A 93 10.13 0.09 8.07
N GLY A 94 10.44 0.69 6.92
CA GLY A 94 10.28 0.10 5.62
C GLY A 94 10.35 1.16 4.53
N TYR A 95 9.91 0.79 3.34
CA TYR A 95 9.89 1.64 2.15
C TYR A 95 8.47 2.11 1.86
N TYR A 96 8.32 3.40 1.59
CA TYR A 96 7.06 3.98 1.12
C TYR A 96 7.01 3.84 -0.40
N MET A 97 6.26 2.83 -0.86
CA MET A 97 6.32 2.37 -2.25
C MET A 97 5.35 3.11 -3.16
N ASP A 98 4.17 3.48 -2.65
CA ASP A 98 3.10 4.00 -3.51
C ASP A 98 2.10 4.88 -2.77
N HIS A 99 1.47 5.78 -3.52
CA HIS A 99 0.43 6.71 -3.09
C HIS A 99 -0.68 6.75 -4.13
N THR A 100 -1.85 6.22 -3.77
CA THR A 100 -2.97 6.11 -4.69
C THR A 100 -4.15 6.91 -4.18
N ILE A 101 -4.50 7.96 -4.93
CA ILE A 101 -5.70 8.76 -4.73
C ILE A 101 -6.90 8.01 -5.32
N VAL A 102 -7.90 7.72 -4.50
CA VAL A 102 -9.11 7.02 -4.89
C VAL A 102 -10.29 7.98 -4.81
N GLN A 103 -10.78 8.39 -5.98
CA GLN A 103 -11.97 9.23 -6.09
C GLN A 103 -13.21 8.37 -5.86
N LEU A 104 -14.01 8.69 -4.84
CA LEU A 104 -15.28 8.03 -4.53
C LEU A 104 -16.48 8.83 -5.08
N TYR A 105 -17.70 8.34 -4.83
CA TYR A 105 -18.94 8.90 -5.37
C TYR A 105 -19.21 10.36 -4.94
N PRO A 106 -19.13 11.36 -5.85
CA PRO A 106 -19.27 12.77 -5.50
C PRO A 106 -20.68 13.19 -5.08
N GLY A 107 -21.68 12.36 -5.37
CA GLY A 107 -23.08 12.58 -5.01
C GLY A 107 -23.40 12.28 -3.53
N ASN A 108 -22.41 11.89 -2.73
CA ASN A 108 -22.59 11.69 -1.29
C ASN A 108 -22.93 13.02 -0.58
N PRO A 109 -24.11 13.15 0.06
CA PRO A 109 -24.51 14.38 0.75
C PRO A 109 -23.72 14.63 2.05
N TYR A 110 -22.98 13.65 2.56
CA TYR A 110 -22.20 13.72 3.80
C TYR A 110 -20.70 13.97 3.58
N LYS A 111 -20.29 14.30 2.34
CA LYS A 111 -18.88 14.40 1.91
C LYS A 111 -18.11 15.57 2.54
N THR A 112 -16.79 15.39 2.68
CA THR A 112 -15.81 16.49 2.65
C THR A 112 -15.67 17.02 1.21
N GLN A 113 -14.92 18.11 1.00
CA GLN A 113 -14.98 18.91 -0.23
C GLN A 113 -14.83 18.08 -1.53
N ASN A 114 -14.01 17.01 -1.52
CA ASN A 114 -13.65 16.26 -2.74
C ASN A 114 -14.02 14.75 -2.76
N CYS A 115 -14.53 14.15 -1.66
CA CYS A 115 -14.86 12.71 -1.59
C CYS A 115 -13.71 11.80 -2.08
N VAL A 116 -12.50 12.09 -1.59
CA VAL A 116 -11.27 11.40 -1.96
C VAL A 116 -10.74 10.65 -0.74
N SER A 117 -10.54 9.34 -0.91
CA SER A 117 -9.77 8.52 0.02
C SER A 117 -8.40 8.18 -0.57
N VAL A 118 -7.46 7.77 0.29
CA VAL A 118 -6.06 7.54 -0.12
C VAL A 118 -5.60 6.18 0.34
N ALA A 119 -4.94 5.44 -0.54
CA ALA A 119 -4.23 4.21 -0.21
C ALA A 119 -2.71 4.44 -0.27
N LEU A 120 -2.03 4.18 0.84
CA LEU A 120 -0.58 4.17 0.92
C LEU A 120 -0.08 2.73 0.89
N THR A 121 0.91 2.43 0.05
CA THR A 121 1.54 1.10 0.01
C THR A 121 2.94 1.14 0.59
N PHE A 122 3.24 0.20 1.47
CA PHE A 122 4.55 0.05 2.11
C PHE A 122 5.10 -1.37 1.96
N ALA A 123 6.42 -1.48 1.91
CA ALA A 123 7.13 -2.72 2.23
C ALA A 123 7.79 -2.54 3.59
N VAL A 124 7.28 -3.23 4.61
CA VAL A 124 7.64 -3.04 6.02
C VAL A 124 8.46 -4.22 6.51
N TYR A 125 9.48 -3.98 7.32
CA TYR A 125 10.20 -5.08 7.98
C TYR A 125 9.27 -5.81 8.96
N PRO A 126 9.26 -7.16 9.00
CA PRO A 126 8.33 -7.93 9.84
C PRO A 126 8.34 -7.54 11.32
N SER A 127 9.49 -7.09 11.85
CA SER A 127 9.63 -6.59 13.23
C SER A 127 8.78 -5.34 13.54
N TYR A 128 8.40 -4.58 12.52
CA TYR A 128 7.60 -3.35 12.65
C TYR A 128 6.13 -3.53 12.25
N LYS A 129 5.73 -4.74 11.82
CA LYS A 129 4.37 -5.05 11.34
C LYS A 129 3.27 -4.42 12.18
N TYR A 130 3.32 -4.60 13.50
CA TYR A 130 2.30 -4.07 14.43
C TYR A 130 2.59 -2.64 14.91
N LYS A 131 3.82 -2.16 14.77
CA LYS A 131 4.24 -0.82 15.21
C LYS A 131 3.72 0.27 14.28
N ILE A 132 3.67 0.01 12.97
CA ILE A 132 3.20 1.01 12.00
C ILE A 132 1.77 1.48 12.29
N ARG A 133 0.90 0.57 12.74
CA ARG A 133 -0.50 0.88 13.06
C ARG A 133 -0.60 1.97 14.11
N GLU A 134 0.08 1.78 15.24
CA GLU A 134 0.08 2.75 16.34
C GLU A 134 0.69 4.07 15.90
N VAL A 135 1.79 4.03 15.15
CA VAL A 135 2.46 5.25 14.69
C VAL A 135 1.57 6.06 13.74
N ILE A 136 0.87 5.40 12.80
CA ILE A 136 -0.08 6.06 11.90
C ILE A 136 -1.25 6.64 12.71
N LYS A 137 -1.77 5.87 13.66
CA LYS A 137 -2.89 6.28 14.51
C LYS A 137 -2.55 7.53 15.33
N ASP A 138 -1.38 7.54 15.98
CA ASP A 138 -0.92 8.68 16.77
C ASP A 138 -0.72 9.92 15.89
N TYR A 139 -0.11 9.73 14.71
CA TYR A 139 0.11 10.82 13.75
C TYR A 139 -1.22 11.45 13.29
N LEU A 140 -2.22 10.63 12.98
CA LEU A 140 -3.55 11.08 12.58
C LEU A 140 -4.31 11.72 13.74
N ARG A 141 -4.15 11.21 14.97
CA ARG A 141 -4.79 11.78 16.16
C ARG A 141 -4.31 13.20 16.47
N GLU A 142 -3.04 13.48 16.19
CA GLU A 142 -2.43 14.80 16.40
C GLU A 142 -2.76 15.80 15.28
N ARG A 143 -2.95 15.33 14.04
CA ARG A 143 -2.96 16.20 12.85
C ARG A 143 -4.24 16.18 12.03
N SER A 144 -5.11 15.20 12.21
CA SER A 144 -6.38 15.19 11.49
C SER A 144 -7.25 16.38 11.90
N LEU A 145 -7.90 17.01 10.93
CA LEU A 145 -8.84 18.10 11.14
C LEU A 145 -10.29 17.60 11.28
N SER A 146 -10.51 16.29 11.15
CA SER A 146 -11.83 15.66 11.17
C SER A 146 -11.94 14.61 12.28
N ASP A 147 -13.08 14.60 12.96
CA ASP A 147 -13.43 13.63 14.00
C ASP A 147 -13.99 12.30 13.44
N LYS A 148 -14.03 12.17 12.10
CA LYS A 148 -14.52 10.98 11.38
C LYS A 148 -13.40 10.09 10.85
N THR A 149 -12.15 10.49 11.05
CA THR A 149 -10.99 9.81 10.45
C THR A 149 -10.92 8.34 10.84
N ALA A 150 -10.73 7.50 9.83
CA ALA A 150 -10.45 6.08 10.00
C ALA A 150 -9.33 5.62 9.08
N ILE A 151 -8.72 4.50 9.44
CA ILE A 151 -7.77 3.77 8.59
C ILE A 151 -8.16 2.31 8.45
N ALA A 152 -7.77 1.72 7.33
CA ALA A 152 -7.95 0.31 7.03
C ALA A 152 -6.59 -0.29 6.61
N LEU A 153 -6.09 -1.30 7.32
CA LEU A 153 -4.80 -1.93 7.04
C LEU A 153 -5.01 -3.31 6.42
N TYR A 154 -4.43 -3.52 5.24
CA TYR A 154 -4.43 -4.79 4.53
C TYR A 154 -3.01 -5.30 4.36
N TYR A 155 -2.71 -6.43 5.00
CA TYR A 155 -1.44 -7.15 4.81
C TYR A 155 -1.62 -8.19 3.71
N GLY A 156 -1.09 -7.90 2.53
CA GLY A 156 -1.24 -8.78 1.37
C GLY A 156 -0.54 -8.25 0.13
N ILE A 157 -0.39 -9.12 -0.86
CA ILE A 157 0.34 -8.77 -2.09
C ILE A 157 -0.51 -7.93 -3.04
N THR A 158 -1.79 -8.26 -3.22
CA THR A 158 -2.70 -7.56 -4.14
C THR A 158 -4.12 -7.54 -3.56
N PRO A 159 -4.85 -6.43 -3.67
CA PRO A 159 -6.26 -6.36 -3.28
C PRO A 159 -7.11 -7.46 -3.91
N SER A 160 -7.97 -8.08 -3.11
CA SER A 160 -8.81 -9.18 -3.57
C SER A 160 -9.95 -8.71 -4.49
N LYS A 161 -10.62 -9.66 -5.16
CA LYS A 161 -11.79 -9.37 -5.99
C LYS A 161 -12.93 -8.72 -5.18
N SER A 162 -13.17 -9.12 -3.94
CA SER A 162 -14.23 -8.50 -3.11
C SER A 162 -13.90 -7.06 -2.74
N MET A 163 -12.62 -6.76 -2.48
CA MET A 163 -12.18 -5.39 -2.22
C MET A 163 -12.41 -4.51 -3.45
N LYS A 164 -12.02 -4.97 -4.64
CA LYS A 164 -12.23 -4.26 -5.91
C LYS A 164 -13.70 -3.98 -6.20
N ILE A 165 -14.56 -4.99 -6.00
CA ILE A 165 -16.01 -4.84 -6.19
C ILE A 165 -16.57 -3.78 -5.24
N PHE A 166 -16.17 -3.81 -3.96
CA PHE A 166 -16.63 -2.82 -2.99
C PHE A 166 -16.17 -1.41 -3.33
N THR A 167 -14.89 -1.24 -3.69
CA THR A 167 -14.38 0.06 -4.15
C THR A 167 -15.16 0.58 -5.34
N ASN A 168 -15.39 -0.23 -6.38
CA ASN A 168 -16.15 0.23 -7.55
C ASN A 168 -17.60 0.62 -7.20
N LYS A 169 -18.27 -0.16 -6.35
CA LYS A 169 -19.59 0.25 -5.82
C LYS A 169 -19.54 1.61 -5.12
N ALA A 170 -18.54 1.85 -4.28
CA ALA A 170 -18.36 3.12 -3.57
C ALA A 170 -17.97 4.29 -4.49
N LYS A 171 -17.44 4.00 -5.69
CA LYS A 171 -17.18 5.01 -6.74
C LYS A 171 -18.45 5.35 -7.53
N GLU A 172 -19.34 4.39 -7.71
CA GLU A 172 -20.58 4.52 -8.50
C GLU A 172 -21.77 5.04 -7.67
N GLY A 173 -21.78 4.81 -6.36
CA GLY A 173 -22.89 5.21 -5.51
C GLY A 173 -22.64 5.06 -4.02
N MET A 174 -23.71 5.24 -3.25
CA MET A 174 -23.70 5.08 -1.79
C MET A 174 -23.58 3.60 -1.42
N VAL A 175 -22.75 3.32 -0.43
CA VAL A 175 -22.58 2.01 0.20
C VAL A 175 -22.76 2.13 1.71
N SER A 176 -23.10 1.03 2.38
CA SER A 176 -23.33 1.03 3.83
C SER A 176 -22.06 0.73 4.63
N LEU A 177 -22.06 1.13 5.90
CA LEU A 177 -20.98 0.79 6.83
C LEU A 177 -20.90 -0.74 7.04
N GLU A 178 -22.05 -1.43 7.08
CA GLU A 178 -22.11 -2.88 7.22
C GLU A 178 -21.47 -3.59 6.01
N GLU A 179 -21.64 -3.07 4.79
CA GLU A 179 -20.94 -3.58 3.61
C GLU A 179 -19.42 -3.41 3.76
N ALA A 180 -18.96 -2.24 4.22
CA ALA A 180 -17.54 -1.97 4.42
C ALA A 180 -16.92 -2.93 5.46
N ILE A 181 -17.58 -3.10 6.62
CA ILE A 181 -17.15 -4.01 7.67
C ILE A 181 -17.15 -5.47 7.18
N GLY A 182 -18.20 -5.91 6.47
CA GLY A 182 -18.25 -7.27 5.91
C GLY A 182 -17.14 -7.55 4.90
N VAL A 183 -16.77 -6.55 4.08
CA VAL A 183 -15.61 -6.64 3.18
C VAL A 183 -14.30 -6.69 3.97
N ALA A 184 -14.20 -5.89 5.04
CA ALA A 184 -13.01 -5.87 5.88
C ALA A 184 -12.77 -7.23 6.55
N GLU A 185 -13.77 -7.78 7.23
CA GLU A 185 -13.71 -9.08 7.90
C GLU A 185 -13.36 -10.21 6.92
N LYS A 186 -14.02 -10.25 5.76
CA LYS A 186 -13.78 -11.27 4.73
C LYS A 186 -12.33 -11.30 4.24
N ASN A 187 -11.64 -10.16 4.27
CA ASN A 187 -10.29 -9.99 3.75
C ASN A 187 -9.23 -9.86 4.84
N ASN A 188 -9.58 -10.05 6.12
CA ASN A 188 -8.69 -9.80 7.26
C ASN A 188 -8.09 -8.38 7.24
N ILE A 189 -8.90 -7.39 6.84
CA ILE A 189 -8.52 -5.98 6.89
C ILE A 189 -8.76 -5.49 8.32
N GLU A 190 -7.74 -4.90 8.91
CA GLU A 190 -7.85 -4.28 10.21
C GLU A 190 -8.40 -2.86 10.07
N VAL A 191 -9.58 -2.60 10.64
CA VAL A 191 -10.20 -1.26 10.65
C VAL A 191 -9.91 -0.59 11.98
N VAL A 192 -9.39 0.65 11.93
CA VAL A 192 -9.05 1.44 13.12
C VAL A 192 -9.68 2.82 13.00
N LYS A 193 -10.51 3.15 14.00
CA LYS A 193 -11.01 4.51 14.18
C LYS A 193 -9.97 5.34 14.90
N ILE A 194 -9.73 6.56 14.42
CA ILE A 194 -8.82 7.50 15.09
C ILE A 194 -9.55 8.20 16.25
N PHE A 195 -10.84 8.48 16.05
CA PHE A 195 -11.74 9.11 17.02
C PHE A 195 -12.99 8.25 17.23
N ASP A 196 -14.10 8.86 17.67
CA ASP A 196 -15.28 8.12 18.12
C ASP A 196 -16.23 7.74 16.97
N ARG A 197 -16.18 8.44 15.83
CA ARG A 197 -17.12 8.24 14.73
C ARG A 197 -16.65 7.24 13.67
N ASP A 198 -17.61 6.72 12.90
CA ASP A 198 -17.43 5.55 12.03
C ASP A 198 -17.44 5.91 10.53
N GLU A 199 -17.76 7.15 10.14
CA GLU A 199 -18.04 7.49 8.75
C GLU A 199 -16.84 7.28 7.81
N GLY A 200 -15.62 7.63 8.24
CA GLY A 200 -14.42 7.45 7.43
C GLY A 200 -14.05 5.99 7.16
N ILE A 201 -14.67 5.01 7.85
CA ILE A 201 -14.39 3.58 7.64
C ILE A 201 -14.71 3.19 6.19
N ILE A 202 -15.81 3.71 5.64
CA ILE A 202 -16.26 3.34 4.30
C ILE A 202 -15.19 3.69 3.27
N GLY A 203 -14.71 4.93 3.26
CA GLY A 203 -13.72 5.33 2.26
C GLY A 203 -12.32 4.81 2.55
N ALA A 204 -11.96 4.59 3.83
CA ALA A 204 -10.71 3.91 4.18
C ALA A 204 -10.67 2.48 3.62
N VAL A 205 -11.75 1.70 3.77
CA VAL A 205 -11.85 0.36 3.19
C VAL A 205 -11.94 0.43 1.66
N ALA A 206 -12.69 1.38 1.10
CA ALA A 206 -12.82 1.55 -0.34
C ALA A 206 -11.49 1.96 -1.00
N ALA A 207 -10.60 2.68 -0.31
CA ALA A 207 -9.29 3.05 -0.85
C ALA A 207 -8.45 1.82 -1.25
N LEU A 208 -8.61 0.70 -0.54
CA LEU A 208 -7.76 -0.47 -0.69
C LEU A 208 -7.95 -1.21 -2.02
N GLY A 209 -9.17 -1.28 -2.57
CA GLY A 209 -9.46 -2.13 -3.72
C GLY A 209 -8.74 -1.72 -5.00
N LEU A 210 -8.50 -0.42 -5.20
CA LEU A 210 -7.81 0.13 -6.37
C LEU A 210 -6.41 0.67 -6.06
N ALA A 211 -5.81 0.29 -4.93
CA ALA A 211 -4.52 0.80 -4.48
C ALA A 211 -3.36 0.62 -5.49
N GLU A 212 -3.47 -0.32 -6.44
CA GLU A 212 -2.47 -0.61 -7.49
C GLU A 212 -2.93 -0.19 -8.89
N HIS A 213 -4.02 0.59 -8.99
CA HIS A 213 -4.72 0.89 -10.24
C HIS A 213 -4.89 2.40 -10.43
N HIS A 214 -3.80 3.16 -10.44
CA HIS A 214 -3.81 4.63 -10.53
C HIS A 214 -4.58 5.18 -11.72
N ASP A 215 -4.57 4.44 -12.83
CA ASP A 215 -5.22 4.80 -14.08
C ASP A 215 -6.73 4.96 -13.93
N ILE A 216 -7.37 4.14 -13.07
CA ILE A 216 -8.81 4.17 -12.82
C ILE A 216 -9.17 4.66 -11.40
N ALA A 217 -8.24 4.61 -10.45
CA ALA A 217 -8.49 4.97 -9.05
C ALA A 217 -8.95 6.43 -8.90
N ALA A 218 -8.28 7.35 -9.61
CA ALA A 218 -8.57 8.79 -9.55
C ALA A 218 -9.76 9.23 -10.43
N ARG A 219 -10.26 8.35 -11.32
CA ARG A 219 -11.40 8.67 -12.20
C ARG A 219 -12.73 8.53 -11.48
N LEU A 220 -13.79 9.18 -11.97
CA LEU A 220 -15.15 8.89 -11.50
C LEU A 220 -15.61 7.52 -12.01
N GLY A 221 -16.56 6.89 -11.31
CA GLY A 221 -17.08 5.57 -11.71
C GLY A 221 -17.65 5.54 -13.13
N GLY A 222 -18.19 6.67 -13.62
CA GLY A 222 -18.73 6.79 -14.99
C GLY A 222 -17.68 7.05 -16.09
N ASP A 223 -16.40 7.23 -15.75
CA ASP A 223 -15.32 7.56 -16.69
C ASP A 223 -14.37 6.35 -16.94
N ILE A 224 -14.82 5.15 -16.58
CA ILE A 224 -14.10 3.88 -16.74
C ILE A 224 -14.64 3.16 -17.98
N ASP A 225 -14.39 3.73 -19.15
CA ASP A 225 -14.56 3.08 -20.47
C ASP A 225 -13.20 2.62 -21.03
#